data_AF-A0A438NH79-F1
#
_entry.id   AF-A0A438NH79-F1
#
_cell.length_a   1.000
_cell.length_b   1.000
_cell.length_c   1.000
_cell.angle_alpha   90.00
_cell.angle_beta   90.00
_cell.angle_gamma   90.00
#
_symmetry.space_group_name_H-M   'P 1'
#
loop_
_entity.id
_entity.type
_entity.pdbx_description
1 polymer ?
#
loop_
_entity_poly.entity_id
_entity_poly.type
_entity_poly.pdbx_seq_one_letter_code
_entity_poly.pdbx_strand_id
1 'polypeptide(L)'
;MSKSVRQVICVFADIHRIMRSSSCGIGGGEHLQRKRLDCVSAVRQAVRQCLTQTPSDAETGMQGLDNDSDCYRTLDCLLVAVLLIYFLDGFIDCTGYLTPIFSHRTGIKAILDHTGGLENLLCTAPDDQKVLLSEFASSDLTYAMCHGLLPLFSSSNIWDQLDQGPVWWDRPKHAAYSLAAVFGTITDMLVYQHKRTSNAFDECREGEPLPLDVDRVQEFEARLQIKSSMYEYGRGPGSGSGSGISLEIPRKAQFQLDDVNDDEIPMAEMTRVANADALCQAFHYSALIYLYRVICGLPPRHRLVQTNVQLGLACIGAISDETKAQNCAIFPLYIIGAHTFMDNSRQLVLERLQSIYATLQFQSVVSVISALQALWGSVQQDGPWHKVSAQLNPSALIL
;
A
#
# COMPACT_ATOMS: atom_id res chain seq x y z
N MET A 1 14.82 -15.01 -2.32
CA MET A 1 13.92 -14.06 -1.62
C MET A 1 14.59 -12.69 -1.61
N SER A 2 13.94 -11.67 -2.18
CA SER A 2 14.34 -10.25 -2.18
C SER A 2 14.30 -9.66 -0.75
N LYS A 3 15.21 -10.15 0.10
CA LYS A 3 15.51 -9.58 1.42
C LYS A 3 15.87 -8.10 1.32
N SER A 4 16.35 -7.66 0.15
CA SER A 4 16.97 -6.37 -0.14
C SER A 4 16.09 -5.13 0.09
N VAL A 5 14.81 -5.07 -0.28
CA VAL A 5 14.05 -3.80 -0.14
C VAL A 5 13.45 -3.58 1.24
N ARG A 6 12.86 -4.61 1.85
CA ARG A 6 12.60 -4.57 3.30
C ARG A 6 13.91 -4.39 4.06
N GLN A 7 15.03 -4.96 3.61
CA GLN A 7 16.32 -4.60 4.19
C GLN A 7 16.66 -3.15 3.91
N VAL A 8 16.42 -2.52 2.77
CA VAL A 8 16.79 -1.13 2.54
C VAL A 8 15.93 -0.21 3.38
N ILE A 9 14.62 -0.36 3.43
CA ILE A 9 13.76 0.45 4.31
C ILE A 9 13.98 0.09 5.78
N CYS A 10 14.14 -1.18 6.16
CA CYS A 10 14.53 -1.54 7.53
C CYS A 10 15.97 -1.13 7.87
N VAL A 11 16.89 -1.01 6.90
CA VAL A 11 18.26 -0.52 7.08
C VAL A 11 18.24 0.99 7.15
N PHE A 12 17.41 1.68 6.38
CA PHE A 12 17.14 3.11 6.57
C PHE A 12 16.49 3.34 7.93
N ALA A 13 15.54 2.49 8.33
CA ALA A 13 14.90 2.51 9.65
C ALA A 13 15.89 2.17 10.76
N ASP A 14 16.78 1.20 10.56
CA ASP A 14 17.78 0.74 11.52
C ASP A 14 18.90 1.77 11.65
N ILE A 15 19.39 2.31 10.55
CA ILE A 15 20.33 3.44 10.53
C ILE A 15 19.66 4.65 11.17
N HIS A 16 18.39 4.94 10.88
CA HIS A 16 17.63 6.01 11.54
C HIS A 16 17.47 5.76 13.05
N ARG A 17 17.16 4.52 13.46
CA ARG A 17 17.04 4.08 14.86
C ARG A 17 18.37 4.17 15.59
N ILE A 18 19.45 3.69 14.98
CA ILE A 18 20.82 3.82 15.49
C ILE A 18 21.14 5.31 15.65
N MET A 19 20.94 6.12 14.61
CA MET A 19 21.18 7.57 14.66
C MET A 19 20.33 8.26 15.73
N ARG A 20 19.06 7.87 15.92
CA ARG A 20 18.18 8.45 16.95
C ARG A 20 18.61 8.03 18.37
N SER A 21 18.97 6.76 18.57
CA SER A 21 19.43 6.22 19.86
C SER A 21 20.80 6.76 20.28
N SER A 22 21.72 6.97 19.33
CA SER A 22 23.02 7.62 19.57
C SER A 22 22.91 9.13 19.81
N SER A 23 21.75 9.73 19.48
CA SER A 23 21.55 11.18 19.48
C SER A 23 20.57 11.68 20.53
N CYS A 24 20.32 10.93 21.62
CA CYS A 24 19.56 11.39 22.79
C CYS A 24 20.23 12.54 23.59
N GLY A 25 21.08 13.35 22.95
CA GLY A 25 21.56 14.64 23.43
C GLY A 25 20.94 15.79 22.63
N ILE A 26 20.90 16.98 23.22
CA ILE A 26 20.20 18.20 22.74
C ILE A 26 20.62 18.68 21.32
N GLY A 27 21.54 18.00 20.62
CA GLY A 27 21.99 18.29 19.24
C GLY A 27 21.63 17.23 18.17
N GLY A 28 20.80 16.23 18.48
CA GLY A 28 20.56 15.08 17.60
C GLY A 28 19.83 15.35 16.29
N GLY A 29 18.90 16.32 16.27
CA GLY A 29 18.13 16.68 15.08
C GLY A 29 19.00 17.29 13.97
N GLU A 30 19.97 18.13 14.33
CA GLU A 30 20.87 18.77 13.37
C GLU A 30 21.84 17.77 12.73
N HIS A 31 22.32 16.78 13.51
CA HIS A 31 23.21 15.74 13.00
C HIS A 31 22.49 14.81 12.00
N LEU A 32 21.24 14.44 12.29
CA LEU A 32 20.39 13.67 11.37
C LEU A 32 20.12 14.44 10.07
N GLN A 33 19.74 15.72 10.16
CA GLN A 33 19.55 16.56 8.99
C GLN A 33 20.83 16.66 8.15
N ARG A 34 21.99 16.78 8.78
CA ARG A 34 23.29 16.82 8.10
C ARG A 34 23.59 15.53 7.34
N LYS A 35 23.39 14.36 7.96
CA LYS A 35 23.58 13.06 7.29
C LYS A 35 22.62 12.83 6.12
N ARG A 36 21.40 13.37 6.21
CA ARG A 36 20.45 13.36 5.09
C ARG A 36 20.90 14.28 3.95
N LEU A 37 21.34 15.49 4.27
CA LEU A 37 21.96 16.40 3.31
C LEU A 37 23.16 15.74 2.62
N ASP A 38 23.98 14.98 3.36
CA ASP A 38 25.09 14.20 2.79
C ASP A 38 24.59 13.12 1.83
N CYS A 39 23.55 12.35 2.20
CA CYS A 39 22.97 11.30 1.36
C CYS A 39 22.34 11.88 0.08
N VAL A 40 21.55 12.96 0.20
CA VAL A 40 20.97 13.68 -0.94
C VAL A 40 22.08 14.28 -1.82
N SER A 41 23.15 14.79 -1.23
CA SER A 41 24.30 15.31 -1.97
C SER A 41 25.05 14.20 -2.70
N ALA A 42 25.21 13.03 -2.09
CA ALA A 42 25.81 11.84 -2.70
C ALA A 42 24.94 11.32 -3.86
N VAL A 43 23.61 11.26 -3.70
CA VAL A 43 22.67 10.95 -4.77
C VAL A 43 22.79 11.97 -5.90
N ARG A 44 22.76 13.27 -5.60
CA ARG A 44 22.92 14.33 -6.61
C ARG A 44 24.26 14.24 -7.32
N GLN A 45 25.33 13.88 -6.62
CA GLN A 45 26.65 13.68 -7.19
C GLN A 45 26.69 12.44 -8.08
N ALA A 46 26.11 11.32 -7.66
CA ALA A 46 26.01 10.11 -8.47
C ALA A 46 25.20 10.37 -9.76
N VAL A 47 24.06 11.07 -9.63
CA VAL A 47 23.25 11.50 -10.78
C VAL A 47 24.05 12.43 -11.69
N ARG A 48 24.76 13.42 -11.14
CA ARG A 48 25.63 14.31 -11.94
C ARG A 48 26.74 13.53 -12.64
N GLN A 49 27.41 12.61 -11.95
CA GLN A 49 28.47 11.77 -12.52
C GLN A 49 27.94 10.93 -13.68
N CYS A 50 26.76 10.33 -13.52
CA CYS A 50 26.08 9.60 -14.59
C CYS A 50 25.70 10.52 -15.77
N LEU A 51 25.28 11.76 -15.52
CA LEU A 51 24.97 12.75 -16.56
C LEU A 51 26.20 13.36 -17.24
N THR A 52 27.36 13.39 -16.57
CA THR A 52 28.61 14.01 -17.08
C THR A 52 29.60 13.01 -17.68
N GLN A 53 29.35 11.70 -17.54
CA GLN A 53 30.11 10.68 -18.26
C GLN A 53 29.75 10.76 -19.76
N THR A 54 30.37 11.71 -20.47
CA THR A 54 30.54 11.61 -21.92
C THR A 54 31.61 10.55 -22.21
N PRO A 55 31.49 9.75 -23.29
CA PRO A 55 32.46 8.73 -23.64
C PRO A 55 33.73 9.39 -24.20
N SER A 56 34.57 9.91 -23.32
CA SER A 56 35.94 10.30 -23.64
C SER A 56 36.85 9.29 -22.95
N ASP A 57 37.10 8.17 -23.64
CA ASP A 57 38.35 7.37 -23.63
C ASP A 57 38.19 6.07 -24.45
N ALA A 58 37.45 6.11 -25.56
CA ALA A 58 37.38 5.03 -26.54
C ALA A 58 37.95 5.49 -27.89
N GLU A 59 39.22 5.91 -27.89
CA GLU A 59 40.04 5.84 -29.11
C GLU A 59 40.42 4.38 -29.37
N THR A 60 39.48 3.58 -29.89
CA THR A 60 39.76 2.50 -30.86
C THR A 60 38.47 1.83 -31.34
N GLY A 61 38.05 2.21 -32.55
CA GLY A 61 37.48 1.30 -33.55
C GLY A 61 36.18 0.54 -33.23
N MET A 62 35.10 0.96 -33.91
CA MET A 62 33.85 0.22 -34.13
C MET A 62 33.00 -0.12 -32.89
N GLN A 63 31.99 0.70 -32.61
CA GLN A 63 30.59 0.31 -32.36
C GLN A 63 29.78 1.54 -31.93
N GLY A 64 29.01 2.12 -32.85
CA GLY A 64 28.03 3.16 -32.52
C GLY A 64 26.66 2.51 -32.30
N LEU A 65 26.39 2.03 -31.08
CA LEU A 65 25.05 1.57 -30.66
C LEU A 65 24.74 1.73 -29.14
N ASP A 66 25.67 2.19 -28.29
CA ASP A 66 25.51 2.05 -26.81
C ASP A 66 25.09 3.31 -26.02
N ASN A 67 24.87 4.46 -26.67
CA ASN A 67 24.51 5.70 -25.95
C ASN A 67 23.16 5.63 -25.21
N ASP A 68 22.22 4.81 -25.69
CA ASP A 68 20.91 4.65 -25.04
C ASP A 68 21.04 3.85 -23.72
N SER A 69 21.93 2.85 -23.68
CA SER A 69 22.12 1.98 -22.51
C SER A 69 22.60 2.76 -21.26
N ASP A 70 23.49 3.72 -21.43
CA ASP A 70 24.01 4.53 -20.31
C ASP A 70 22.99 5.56 -19.79
N CYS A 71 22.12 6.05 -20.68
CA CYS A 71 20.99 6.91 -20.30
C CYS A 71 19.98 6.14 -19.42
N TYR A 72 19.61 4.92 -19.81
CA TYR A 72 18.71 4.07 -19.03
C TYR A 72 19.27 3.75 -17.65
N ARG A 73 20.57 3.41 -17.55
CA ARG A 73 21.24 3.18 -16.27
C ARG A 73 21.21 4.40 -15.34
N THR A 74 21.37 5.59 -15.90
CA THR A 74 21.29 6.84 -15.15
C THR A 74 19.89 7.09 -14.60
N LEU A 75 18.86 6.84 -15.42
CA LEU A 75 17.47 7.00 -15.04
C LEU A 75 17.01 5.96 -14.02
N ASP A 76 17.50 4.73 -14.09
CA ASP A 76 17.23 3.68 -13.09
C ASP A 76 17.79 4.06 -11.72
N CYS A 77 19.06 4.51 -11.67
CA CYS A 77 19.68 5.02 -10.45
C CYS A 77 18.92 6.22 -9.87
N LEU A 78 18.51 7.15 -10.73
CA LEU A 78 17.72 8.31 -10.32
C LEU A 78 16.36 7.89 -9.78
N LEU A 79 15.67 6.96 -10.44
CA LEU A 79 14.37 6.46 -10.02
C LEU A 79 14.43 5.82 -8.62
N VAL A 80 15.40 4.93 -8.40
CA VAL A 80 15.63 4.33 -7.07
C VAL A 80 15.86 5.42 -6.03
N ALA A 81 16.68 6.43 -6.34
CA ALA A 81 16.94 7.50 -5.40
C ALA A 81 15.69 8.34 -5.07
N VAL A 82 14.89 8.70 -6.08
CA VAL A 82 13.65 9.46 -5.84
C VAL A 82 12.62 8.64 -5.07
N LEU A 83 12.52 7.33 -5.33
CA LEU A 83 11.67 6.40 -4.56
C LEU A 83 12.09 6.36 -3.08
N LEU A 84 13.39 6.25 -2.80
CA LEU A 84 13.89 6.24 -1.42
C LEU A 84 13.63 7.55 -0.68
N ILE A 85 13.76 8.69 -1.37
CA ILE A 85 13.46 10.00 -0.77
C ILE A 85 11.94 10.14 -0.53
N TYR A 86 11.10 9.66 -1.46
CA TYR A 86 9.66 9.61 -1.28
C TYR A 86 9.26 8.82 -0.01
N PHE A 87 9.88 7.65 0.21
CA PHE A 87 9.65 6.85 1.42
C PHE A 87 10.22 7.49 2.69
N LEU A 88 11.38 8.14 2.60
CA LEU A 88 11.97 8.86 3.72
C LEU A 88 11.04 9.98 4.20
N ASP A 89 10.57 10.82 3.28
CA ASP A 89 9.72 11.96 3.60
C ASP A 89 8.31 11.52 4.02
N GLY A 90 7.81 10.41 3.45
CA GLY A 90 6.47 9.92 3.69
C GLY A 90 6.32 9.03 4.94
N PHE A 91 7.24 8.08 5.16
CA PHE A 91 7.16 7.15 6.28
C PHE A 91 7.97 7.59 7.49
N ILE A 92 9.21 8.06 7.26
CA ILE A 92 10.22 8.22 8.32
C ILE A 92 10.18 9.63 8.92
N ASP A 93 10.05 10.68 8.10
CA ASP A 93 10.07 12.08 8.56
C ASP A 93 8.97 12.94 7.94
N CYS A 94 7.74 12.44 8.01
CA CYS A 94 6.57 13.18 7.59
C CYS A 94 6.27 14.42 8.46
N THR A 95 7.24 15.00 9.17
CA THR A 95 7.11 16.21 9.99
C THR A 95 7.17 17.51 9.18
N GLY A 96 7.62 17.45 7.93
CA GLY A 96 7.78 18.61 7.04
C GLY A 96 6.51 19.04 6.28
N TYR A 97 6.60 20.18 5.60
CA TYR A 97 5.58 20.69 4.66
C TYR A 97 5.28 19.67 3.55
N LEU A 98 4.11 19.76 2.93
CA LEU A 98 3.62 18.83 1.89
C LEU A 98 4.46 18.75 0.61
N THR A 99 5.18 19.82 0.32
CA THR A 99 5.88 20.07 -0.95
C THR A 99 6.83 18.95 -1.41
N PRO A 100 7.61 18.28 -0.53
CA PRO A 100 8.55 17.24 -0.95
C PRO A 100 7.87 16.01 -1.57
N ILE A 101 6.83 15.46 -0.94
CA ILE A 101 6.20 14.20 -1.38
C ILE A 101 5.58 14.33 -2.77
N PHE A 102 4.86 15.42 -3.04
CA PHE A 102 4.29 15.67 -4.37
C PHE A 102 5.38 15.92 -5.43
N SER A 103 6.48 16.57 -5.05
CA SER A 103 7.61 16.78 -5.95
C SER A 103 8.29 15.45 -6.30
N HIS A 104 8.50 14.57 -5.32
CA HIS A 104 9.07 13.24 -5.54
C HIS A 104 8.15 12.35 -6.36
N ARG A 105 6.85 12.35 -6.04
CA ARG A 105 5.82 11.66 -6.84
C ARG A 105 5.81 12.11 -8.30
N THR A 106 5.88 13.42 -8.54
CA THR A 106 5.94 13.98 -9.90
C THR A 106 7.22 13.58 -10.61
N GLY A 107 8.36 13.60 -9.90
CA GLY A 107 9.65 13.13 -10.42
C GLY A 107 9.62 11.65 -10.82
N ILE A 108 9.05 10.79 -9.98
CA ILE A 108 8.86 9.36 -10.28
C ILE A 108 8.02 9.21 -11.54
N LYS A 109 6.88 9.92 -11.63
CA LYS A 109 6.03 9.89 -12.82
C LYS A 109 6.80 10.27 -14.09
N ALA A 110 7.55 11.37 -14.04
CA ALA A 110 8.30 11.87 -15.19
C ALA A 110 9.35 10.85 -15.67
N ILE A 111 10.02 10.17 -14.73
CA ILE A 111 10.99 9.12 -15.07
C ILE A 111 10.28 7.91 -15.67
N LEU A 112 9.17 7.46 -15.07
CA LEU A 112 8.38 6.34 -15.59
C LEU A 112 7.85 6.61 -17.00
N ASP A 113 7.31 7.81 -17.25
CA ASP A 113 6.83 8.21 -18.58
C ASP A 113 7.99 8.18 -19.60
N HIS A 114 9.18 8.62 -19.19
CA HIS A 114 10.36 8.63 -20.05
C HIS A 114 10.91 7.23 -20.35
N THR A 115 10.81 6.30 -19.41
CA THR A 115 11.26 4.92 -19.59
C THR A 115 10.26 4.03 -20.35
N GLY A 116 9.21 4.61 -20.94
CA GLY A 116 8.19 3.87 -21.69
C GLY A 116 7.06 3.30 -20.82
N GLY A 117 6.90 3.83 -19.60
CA GLY A 117 5.86 3.46 -18.65
C GLY A 117 6.27 2.35 -17.69
N LEU A 118 5.36 2.06 -16.75
CA LEU A 118 5.55 1.04 -15.72
C LEU A 118 5.76 -0.35 -16.34
N GLU A 119 4.99 -0.71 -17.37
CA GLU A 119 5.07 -2.02 -18.05
C GLU A 119 6.47 -2.32 -18.58
N ASN A 120 7.05 -1.37 -19.32
CA ASN A 120 8.38 -1.53 -19.89
C ASN A 120 9.43 -1.67 -18.79
N LEU A 121 9.32 -0.84 -17.73
CA LEU A 121 10.23 -0.89 -16.60
C LEU A 121 10.12 -2.20 -15.80
N LEU A 122 8.93 -2.75 -15.60
CA LEU A 122 8.76 -4.02 -14.89
C LEU A 122 9.38 -5.21 -15.65
N CYS A 123 9.52 -5.11 -16.97
CA CYS A 123 10.20 -6.12 -17.77
C CYS A 123 11.74 -6.08 -17.59
N THR A 124 12.31 -4.89 -17.46
CA THR A 124 13.77 -4.68 -17.50
C THR A 124 14.42 -4.45 -16.13
N ALA A 125 13.66 -3.95 -15.15
CA ALA A 125 14.20 -3.56 -13.85
C ALA A 125 14.71 -4.75 -13.04
N PRO A 126 15.72 -4.56 -12.18
CA PRO A 126 16.11 -5.54 -11.17
C PRO A 126 14.99 -5.81 -10.16
N ASP A 127 14.99 -7.01 -9.56
CA ASP A 127 13.99 -7.44 -8.57
C ASP A 127 13.75 -6.44 -7.44
N ASP A 128 14.82 -5.82 -6.94
CA ASP A 128 14.74 -4.85 -5.86
C ASP A 128 14.00 -3.57 -6.28
N GLN A 129 14.22 -3.11 -7.52
CA GLN A 129 13.49 -1.96 -8.05
C GLN A 129 12.00 -2.30 -8.26
N LYS A 130 11.67 -3.54 -8.66
CA LYS A 130 10.27 -3.99 -8.78
C LYS A 130 9.54 -3.98 -7.42
N VAL A 131 10.21 -4.40 -6.34
CA VAL A 131 9.64 -4.31 -4.99
C VAL A 131 9.40 -2.86 -4.58
N LEU A 132 10.38 -1.96 -4.80
CA LEU A 132 10.20 -0.51 -4.51
C LEU A 132 9.03 0.09 -5.30
N LEU A 133 8.86 -0.30 -6.56
CA LEU A 133 7.74 0.14 -7.39
C LEU A 133 6.40 -0.38 -6.86
N SER A 134 6.33 -1.63 -6.41
CA SER A 134 5.12 -2.18 -5.80
C SER A 134 4.74 -1.44 -4.51
N GLU A 135 5.73 -1.04 -3.71
CA GLU A 135 5.54 -0.30 -2.46
C GLU A 135 5.13 1.15 -2.72
N PHE A 136 5.74 1.77 -3.72
CA PHE A 136 5.35 3.09 -4.19
C PHE A 136 3.91 3.11 -4.70
N ALA A 137 3.56 2.18 -5.59
CA ALA A 137 2.21 2.08 -6.15
C ALA A 137 1.17 1.90 -5.05
N SER A 138 1.41 1.01 -4.07
CA SER A 138 0.48 0.77 -2.98
C SER A 138 0.39 1.94 -2.01
N SER A 139 1.51 2.61 -1.70
CA SER A 139 1.52 3.78 -0.82
C SER A 139 0.84 4.99 -1.46
N ASP A 140 1.01 5.19 -2.76
CA ASP A 140 0.30 6.22 -3.52
C ASP A 140 -1.21 5.91 -3.60
N LEU A 141 -1.59 4.64 -3.77
CA LEU A 141 -2.98 4.21 -3.76
C LEU A 141 -3.67 4.47 -2.42
N THR A 142 -3.05 4.06 -1.31
CA THR A 142 -3.60 4.28 0.04
C THR A 142 -3.65 5.76 0.39
N TYR A 143 -2.63 6.53 0.00
CA TYR A 143 -2.61 7.98 0.13
C TYR A 143 -3.79 8.62 -0.63
N ALA A 144 -3.96 8.25 -1.90
CA ALA A 144 -5.05 8.74 -2.73
C ALA A 144 -6.42 8.41 -2.12
N MET A 145 -6.59 7.21 -1.58
CA MET A 145 -7.82 6.78 -0.91
C MET A 145 -8.11 7.60 0.36
N CYS A 146 -7.11 7.85 1.20
CA CYS A 146 -7.27 8.70 2.39
C CYS A 146 -7.67 10.13 2.02
N HIS A 147 -7.00 10.71 1.02
CA HIS A 147 -7.18 12.13 0.68
C HIS A 147 -8.24 12.40 -0.39
N GLY A 148 -8.90 11.36 -0.91
CA GLY A 148 -9.91 11.51 -1.97
C GLY A 148 -9.32 11.98 -3.30
N LEU A 149 -8.08 11.58 -3.59
CA LEU A 149 -7.35 11.90 -4.80
C LEU A 149 -7.39 10.72 -5.78
N LEU A 150 -6.91 10.95 -7.01
CA LEU A 150 -6.66 9.90 -7.97
C LEU A 150 -5.23 9.34 -7.77
N PRO A 151 -5.06 8.01 -7.71
CA PRO A 151 -3.71 7.43 -7.70
C PRO A 151 -3.02 7.71 -9.04
N LEU A 152 -1.69 7.75 -9.00
CA LEU A 152 -0.81 7.97 -10.15
C LEU A 152 -1.07 6.92 -11.22
N PHE A 153 -1.30 5.69 -10.76
CA PHE A 153 -1.71 4.58 -11.60
C PHE A 153 -3.22 4.38 -11.51
N SER A 154 -3.93 4.89 -12.51
CA SER A 154 -5.40 4.84 -12.56
C SER A 154 -5.96 3.58 -13.24
N SER A 155 -5.11 2.68 -13.71
CA SER A 155 -5.53 1.44 -14.35
C SER A 155 -5.37 0.28 -13.39
N SER A 156 -6.40 -0.53 -13.18
CA SER A 156 -6.36 -1.67 -12.26
C SER A 156 -5.49 -2.83 -12.76
N ASN A 157 -5.21 -2.91 -14.07
CA ASN A 157 -4.36 -3.95 -14.64
C ASN A 157 -2.89 -3.90 -14.17
N ILE A 158 -2.42 -2.76 -13.63
CA ILE A 158 -1.05 -2.64 -13.13
C ILE A 158 -0.79 -3.63 -11.99
N TRP A 159 -1.83 -3.99 -11.23
CA TRP A 159 -1.68 -4.81 -10.05
C TRP A 159 -1.38 -6.24 -10.44
N ASP A 160 -2.03 -6.75 -11.49
CA ASP A 160 -1.73 -8.05 -12.06
C ASP A 160 -0.30 -8.09 -12.64
N GLN A 161 0.18 -6.98 -13.21
CA GLN A 161 1.55 -6.89 -13.73
C GLN A 161 2.59 -6.85 -12.61
N LEU A 162 2.35 -6.04 -11.57
CA LEU A 162 3.19 -6.02 -10.38
C LEU A 162 3.21 -7.39 -9.71
N ASP A 163 2.06 -8.07 -9.63
CA ASP A 163 1.91 -9.38 -8.98
C ASP A 163 2.54 -10.53 -9.79
N GLN A 164 2.99 -10.31 -11.03
CA GLN A 164 3.85 -11.26 -11.74
C GLN A 164 5.31 -11.21 -11.27
N GLY A 165 5.75 -10.05 -10.76
CA GLY A 165 7.12 -9.81 -10.31
C GLY A 165 7.29 -9.95 -8.79
N PRO A 166 8.50 -9.69 -8.27
CA PRO A 166 8.74 -9.49 -6.85
C PRO A 166 7.97 -8.26 -6.32
N VAL A 167 7.27 -8.45 -5.21
CA VAL A 167 6.43 -7.44 -4.55
C VAL A 167 6.74 -7.37 -3.05
N TRP A 168 6.31 -6.31 -2.37
CA TRP A 168 6.57 -6.14 -0.94
C TRP A 168 5.69 -7.04 -0.05
N TRP A 169 4.52 -7.47 -0.52
CA TRP A 169 3.60 -8.36 0.21
C TRP A 169 4.00 -9.83 0.08
N ASP A 170 3.60 -10.66 1.05
CA ASP A 170 3.85 -12.10 0.98
C ASP A 170 2.83 -12.77 0.04
N ARG A 171 3.27 -13.80 -0.66
CA ARG A 171 2.45 -14.61 -1.57
C ARG A 171 2.65 -16.10 -1.28
N PRO A 172 2.13 -16.59 -0.15
CA PRO A 172 2.16 -18.01 0.13
C PRO A 172 1.41 -18.77 -0.98
N LYS A 173 1.91 -19.96 -1.35
CA LYS A 173 1.32 -20.78 -2.44
C LYS A 173 -0.14 -21.15 -2.20
N HIS A 174 -0.57 -21.14 -0.93
CA HIS A 174 -1.90 -21.53 -0.49
C HIS A 174 -2.72 -20.34 0.04
N ALA A 175 -2.30 -19.10 -0.22
CA ALA A 175 -3.06 -17.92 0.17
C ALA A 175 -4.42 -17.92 -0.54
N ALA A 176 -5.50 -17.72 0.22
CA ALA A 176 -6.84 -17.66 -0.33
C ALA A 176 -7.13 -16.30 -1.00
N TYR A 177 -6.35 -15.27 -0.68
CA TYR A 177 -6.59 -13.91 -1.12
C TYR A 177 -5.36 -13.28 -1.77
N SER A 178 -5.59 -12.45 -2.79
CA SER A 178 -4.55 -11.65 -3.43
C SER A 178 -4.72 -10.18 -3.06
N LEU A 179 -3.65 -9.60 -2.51
CA LEU A 179 -3.61 -8.18 -2.19
C LEU A 179 -3.64 -7.33 -3.48
N ALA A 180 -3.07 -7.82 -4.58
CA ALA A 180 -3.13 -7.18 -5.89
C ALA A 180 -4.58 -7.02 -6.38
N ALA A 181 -5.41 -8.07 -6.22
CA ALA A 181 -6.83 -8.01 -6.58
C ALA A 181 -7.61 -6.97 -5.73
N VAL A 182 -7.28 -6.87 -4.43
CA VAL A 182 -7.86 -5.85 -3.55
C VAL A 182 -7.43 -4.45 -4.01
N PHE A 183 -6.15 -4.24 -4.29
CA PHE A 183 -5.64 -2.96 -4.79
C PHE A 183 -6.25 -2.56 -6.14
N GLY A 184 -6.41 -3.50 -7.07
CA GLY A 184 -7.11 -3.25 -8.34
C GLY A 184 -8.55 -2.80 -8.13
N THR A 185 -9.25 -3.41 -7.17
CA THR A 185 -10.62 -3.00 -6.83
C THR A 185 -10.65 -1.61 -6.18
N ILE A 186 -9.69 -1.29 -5.30
CA ILE A 186 -9.55 0.07 -4.74
C ILE A 186 -9.28 1.09 -5.85
N THR A 187 -8.36 0.82 -6.79
CA THR A 187 -8.08 1.71 -7.92
C THR A 187 -9.34 2.02 -8.71
N ASP A 188 -10.13 1.01 -9.07
CA ASP A 188 -11.37 1.22 -9.81
C ASP A 188 -12.41 2.03 -9.01
N MET A 189 -12.51 1.80 -7.69
CA MET A 189 -13.37 2.59 -6.81
C MET A 189 -12.96 4.07 -6.78
N LEU A 190 -11.66 4.37 -6.69
CA LEU A 190 -11.17 5.75 -6.70
C LEU A 190 -11.43 6.44 -8.05
N VAL A 191 -11.19 5.73 -9.16
CA VAL A 191 -11.48 6.23 -10.51
C VAL A 191 -12.97 6.50 -10.70
N TYR A 192 -13.82 5.57 -10.26
CA TYR A 192 -15.27 5.72 -10.30
C TYR A 192 -15.73 6.93 -9.48
N GLN A 193 -15.26 7.07 -8.25
CA GLN A 193 -15.60 8.20 -7.40
C GLN A 193 -15.13 9.53 -8.00
N HIS A 194 -13.92 9.58 -8.55
CA HIS A 194 -13.40 10.77 -9.22
C HIS A 194 -14.25 11.17 -10.42
N LYS A 195 -14.64 10.22 -11.29
CA LYS A 195 -15.54 10.50 -12.41
C LYS A 195 -16.89 11.04 -11.94
N ARG A 196 -17.43 10.52 -10.83
CA ARG A 196 -18.70 10.98 -10.26
C ARG A 196 -18.65 12.41 -9.74
N THR A 197 -17.53 12.81 -9.14
CA THR A 197 -17.39 14.15 -8.54
C THR A 197 -16.82 15.18 -9.51
N SER A 198 -15.97 14.81 -10.46
CA SER A 198 -15.40 15.71 -11.46
C SER A 198 -16.41 16.08 -12.57
N ASN A 199 -17.25 15.14 -13.01
CA ASN A 199 -18.29 15.44 -14.00
C ASN A 199 -19.42 16.34 -13.46
N ALA A 200 -19.46 16.59 -12.14
CA ALA A 200 -20.37 17.56 -11.53
C ALA A 200 -19.98 19.03 -11.81
N PHE A 201 -18.76 19.28 -12.31
CA PHE A 201 -18.25 20.64 -12.56
C PHE A 201 -18.29 21.08 -14.03
N ASP A 202 -18.40 20.16 -14.99
CA ASP A 202 -18.26 20.47 -16.44
C ASP A 202 -19.60 20.71 -17.18
N GLU A 203 -20.74 20.39 -16.59
CA GLU A 203 -22.05 20.69 -17.18
C GLU A 203 -22.81 21.69 -16.28
N CYS A 204 -23.45 22.70 -16.87
CA CYS A 204 -24.18 23.80 -16.21
C CYS A 204 -25.46 23.36 -15.46
N ARG A 205 -25.36 22.32 -14.64
CA ARG A 205 -26.33 21.94 -13.60
C ARG A 205 -25.59 22.05 -12.28
N GLU A 206 -26.20 22.75 -11.33
CA GLU A 206 -25.67 22.98 -9.99
C GLU A 206 -25.05 21.70 -9.38
N GLY A 207 -23.72 21.57 -9.45
CA GLY A 207 -22.79 20.92 -8.52
C GLY A 207 -23.07 19.51 -7.96
N GLU A 208 -24.12 18.81 -8.36
CA GLU A 208 -24.50 17.53 -7.78
C GLU A 208 -23.70 16.38 -8.43
N PRO A 209 -23.10 15.47 -7.62
CA PRO A 209 -22.41 14.30 -8.13
C PRO A 209 -23.31 13.45 -9.04
N LEU A 210 -22.70 12.74 -9.98
CA LEU A 210 -23.45 11.76 -10.78
C LEU A 210 -24.21 10.78 -9.85
N PRO A 211 -25.45 10.39 -10.21
CA PRO A 211 -26.23 9.42 -9.46
C PRO A 211 -25.43 8.15 -9.17
N LEU A 212 -25.72 7.51 -8.03
CA LEU A 212 -25.08 6.26 -7.67
C LEU A 212 -25.50 5.16 -8.63
N ASP A 213 -24.54 4.61 -9.38
CA ASP A 213 -24.73 3.40 -10.16
C ASP A 213 -24.68 2.17 -9.22
N VAL A 214 -25.85 1.57 -9.02
CA VAL A 214 -26.02 0.43 -8.10
C VAL A 214 -25.33 -0.82 -8.64
N ASP A 215 -25.32 -1.02 -9.96
CA ASP A 215 -24.67 -2.18 -10.58
C ASP A 215 -23.16 -2.12 -10.36
N ARG A 216 -22.57 -0.93 -10.44
CA ARG A 216 -21.16 -0.71 -10.11
C ARG A 216 -20.84 -0.96 -8.64
N VAL A 217 -21.73 -0.57 -7.72
CA VAL A 217 -21.55 -0.88 -6.29
C VAL A 217 -21.56 -2.39 -6.07
N GLN A 218 -22.52 -3.11 -6.65
CA GLN A 218 -22.61 -4.57 -6.54
C GLN A 218 -21.40 -5.27 -7.17
N GLU A 219 -20.87 -4.75 -8.28
CA GLU A 219 -19.63 -5.25 -8.88
C GLU A 219 -18.43 -5.10 -7.94
N PHE A 220 -18.28 -3.94 -7.28
CA PHE A 220 -17.25 -3.74 -6.26
C PHE A 220 -17.43 -4.69 -5.07
N GLU A 221 -18.66 -4.83 -4.56
CA GLU A 221 -18.97 -5.78 -3.49
C GLU A 221 -18.60 -7.21 -3.90
N ALA A 222 -18.97 -7.65 -5.10
CA ALA A 222 -18.68 -9.01 -5.59
C ALA A 222 -17.18 -9.29 -5.73
N ARG A 223 -16.39 -8.30 -6.16
CA ARG A 223 -14.92 -8.40 -6.20
C ARG A 223 -14.29 -8.37 -4.82
N LEU A 224 -14.90 -7.64 -3.89
CA LEU A 224 -14.60 -7.64 -2.46
C LEU A 224 -15.48 -8.65 -1.71
N GLN A 225 -15.90 -9.77 -2.31
CA GLN A 225 -16.50 -10.85 -1.55
C GLN A 225 -15.44 -11.90 -1.22
N ILE A 226 -15.30 -12.16 0.07
CA ILE A 226 -14.52 -13.29 0.57
C ILE A 226 -15.28 -14.56 0.18
N LYS A 227 -14.82 -15.23 -0.89
CA LYS A 227 -15.30 -16.58 -1.20
C LYS A 227 -14.83 -17.49 -0.06
N SER A 228 -15.73 -17.80 0.85
CA SER A 228 -15.47 -18.69 1.98
C SER A 228 -15.21 -20.10 1.43
N SER A 229 -13.96 -20.38 1.08
CA SER A 229 -13.54 -21.68 0.54
C SER A 229 -12.70 -22.49 1.53
N MET A 230 -12.53 -22.03 2.78
CA MET A 230 -11.52 -22.61 3.68
C MET A 230 -12.02 -22.98 5.09
N TYR A 231 -13.30 -23.35 5.23
CA TYR A 231 -13.82 -23.92 6.48
C TYR A 231 -14.37 -25.36 6.36
N GLU A 232 -14.00 -26.12 5.32
CA GLU A 232 -14.33 -27.56 5.25
C GLU A 232 -13.25 -28.50 5.78
N TYR A 233 -12.09 -28.01 6.22
CA TYR A 233 -11.03 -28.89 6.76
C TYR A 233 -11.20 -29.31 8.25
N GLY A 234 -12.38 -29.09 8.84
CA GLY A 234 -12.64 -29.41 10.25
C GLY A 234 -13.98 -30.07 10.58
N ARG A 235 -14.83 -30.37 9.59
CA ARG A 235 -16.08 -31.11 9.84
C ARG A 235 -15.92 -32.55 9.42
N GLY A 236 -15.79 -33.42 10.42
CA GLY A 236 -15.92 -34.87 10.24
C GLY A 236 -17.23 -35.22 9.51
N PRO A 237 -17.28 -36.39 8.85
CA PRO A 237 -18.40 -36.76 8.00
C PRO A 237 -19.65 -36.98 8.84
N GLY A 238 -20.61 -36.07 8.73
CA GLY A 238 -21.90 -36.21 9.40
C GLY A 238 -22.89 -35.09 9.07
N SER A 239 -23.97 -35.47 8.39
CA SER A 239 -25.25 -34.75 8.23
C SER A 239 -25.29 -33.50 7.32
N GLY A 240 -25.43 -33.76 6.01
CA GLY A 240 -26.68 -33.58 5.25
C GLY A 240 -27.46 -32.25 5.28
N SER A 241 -27.59 -31.68 4.07
CA SER A 241 -28.86 -31.27 3.41
C SER A 241 -29.02 -29.78 3.07
N GLY A 242 -29.06 -29.50 1.76
CA GLY A 242 -30.08 -28.60 1.19
C GLY A 242 -29.66 -27.19 0.79
N SER A 243 -29.33 -27.01 -0.49
CA SER A 243 -30.04 -26.16 -1.48
C SER A 243 -29.07 -25.50 -2.45
N GLY A 244 -29.12 -25.99 -3.70
CA GLY A 244 -28.27 -25.52 -4.78
C GLY A 244 -28.79 -24.22 -5.39
N ILE A 245 -27.91 -23.23 -5.48
CA ILE A 245 -27.97 -22.22 -6.53
C ILE A 245 -26.72 -22.45 -7.37
N SER A 246 -26.92 -22.99 -8.57
CA SER A 246 -25.87 -23.20 -9.56
C SER A 246 -25.61 -21.87 -10.26
N LEU A 247 -24.45 -21.27 -10.01
CA LEU A 247 -23.91 -20.15 -10.77
C LEU A 247 -22.69 -20.67 -11.54
N GLU A 248 -22.88 -20.84 -12.84
CA GLU A 248 -21.86 -21.31 -13.76
C GLU A 248 -20.65 -20.35 -13.77
N ILE A 249 -19.47 -20.90 -13.54
CA ILE A 249 -18.18 -20.21 -13.64
C ILE A 249 -17.73 -20.23 -15.11
N PRO A 250 -17.40 -19.09 -15.73
CA PRO A 250 -16.70 -19.08 -17.01
C PRO A 250 -15.31 -19.71 -16.86
N ARG A 251 -15.11 -20.85 -17.53
CA ARG A 251 -13.84 -21.56 -17.64
C ARG A 251 -12.77 -20.66 -18.29
N LYS A 252 -11.84 -20.13 -17.49
CA LYS A 252 -10.42 -19.90 -17.87
C LYS A 252 -9.59 -19.44 -16.67
N ALA A 253 -9.28 -20.39 -15.80
CA ALA A 253 -8.12 -20.36 -14.90
C ALA A 253 -7.79 -21.81 -14.53
N GLN A 254 -7.49 -22.64 -15.53
CA GLN A 254 -6.80 -23.91 -15.28
C GLN A 254 -5.33 -23.57 -15.08
N PHE A 255 -4.94 -23.29 -13.82
CA PHE A 255 -3.58 -23.60 -13.41
C PHE A 255 -3.50 -25.12 -13.24
N GLN A 256 -2.49 -25.73 -13.86
CA GLN A 256 -2.18 -27.14 -13.77
C GLN A 256 -2.07 -27.54 -12.29
N LEU A 257 -3.00 -28.37 -11.83
CA LEU A 257 -2.82 -29.16 -10.62
C LEU A 257 -1.91 -30.33 -10.99
N ASP A 258 -0.61 -30.06 -11.05
CA ASP A 258 0.40 -31.11 -11.09
C ASP A 258 0.68 -31.56 -9.65
N ASP A 259 0.46 -32.86 -9.40
CA ASP A 259 0.85 -33.68 -8.25
C ASP A 259 0.87 -33.00 -6.87
N VAL A 260 -0.26 -33.07 -6.15
CA VAL A 260 -0.26 -32.88 -4.68
C VAL A 260 0.10 -34.22 -4.03
N ASN A 261 1.38 -34.39 -3.72
CA ASN A 261 1.76 -35.23 -2.58
C ASN A 261 1.10 -34.64 -1.32
N ASP A 262 0.48 -35.50 -0.50
CA ASP A 262 0.02 -35.20 0.86
C ASP A 262 1.22 -34.92 1.81
N ASP A 263 2.10 -33.98 1.46
CA ASP A 263 3.13 -33.48 2.37
C ASP A 263 2.47 -32.46 3.30
N GLU A 264 2.36 -32.81 4.59
CA GLU A 264 1.91 -31.90 5.65
C GLU A 264 2.59 -30.53 5.51
N ILE A 265 1.79 -29.47 5.30
CA ILE A 265 2.32 -28.10 5.23
C ILE A 265 3.05 -27.81 6.55
N PRO A 266 4.35 -27.47 6.53
CA PRO A 266 5.08 -27.18 7.75
C PRO A 266 4.40 -26.07 8.55
N MET A 267 4.31 -26.22 9.88
CA MET A 267 3.66 -25.25 10.80
C MET A 267 4.08 -23.79 10.54
N ALA A 268 5.35 -23.56 10.19
CA ALA A 268 5.86 -22.23 9.86
C ALA A 268 5.21 -21.64 8.58
N GLU A 269 4.97 -22.46 7.55
CA GLU A 269 4.30 -22.03 6.32
C GLU A 269 2.81 -21.79 6.58
N MET A 270 2.16 -22.62 7.39
CA MET A 270 0.77 -22.40 7.80
C MET A 270 0.60 -21.06 8.54
N THR A 271 1.50 -20.74 9.47
CA THR A 271 1.50 -19.44 10.15
C THR A 271 1.73 -18.30 9.16
N ARG A 272 2.64 -18.44 8.18
CA ARG A 272 2.85 -17.41 7.14
C ARG A 272 1.61 -17.19 6.28
N VAL A 273 0.96 -18.27 5.83
CA VAL A 273 -0.30 -18.24 5.07
C VAL A 273 -1.37 -17.49 5.87
N ALA A 274 -1.58 -17.88 7.13
CA ALA A 274 -2.59 -17.26 7.99
C ALA A 274 -2.35 -15.75 8.20
N ASN A 275 -1.10 -15.33 8.40
CA ASN A 275 -0.77 -13.91 8.55
C ASN A 275 -0.94 -13.12 7.24
N ALA A 276 -0.56 -13.69 6.10
CA ALA A 276 -0.76 -13.07 4.80
C ALA A 276 -2.24 -12.91 4.46
N ASP A 277 -3.04 -13.95 4.72
CA ASP A 277 -4.49 -13.92 4.51
C ASP A 277 -5.18 -12.93 5.46
N ALA A 278 -4.78 -12.89 6.74
CA ALA A 278 -5.31 -11.92 7.70
C ALA A 278 -4.99 -10.48 7.29
N LEU A 279 -3.76 -10.21 6.82
CA LEU A 279 -3.38 -8.91 6.30
C LEU A 279 -4.20 -8.54 5.06
N CYS A 280 -4.32 -9.45 4.09
CA CYS A 280 -5.11 -9.20 2.89
C CYS A 280 -6.58 -8.92 3.21
N GLN A 281 -7.16 -9.66 4.17
CA GLN A 281 -8.51 -9.41 4.65
C GLN A 281 -8.65 -8.05 5.35
N ALA A 282 -7.65 -7.60 6.12
CA ALA A 282 -7.69 -6.28 6.73
C ALA A 282 -7.75 -5.15 5.66
N PHE A 283 -6.98 -5.26 4.57
CA PHE A 283 -7.08 -4.35 3.43
C PHE A 283 -8.44 -4.43 2.74
N HIS A 284 -8.96 -5.63 2.55
CA HIS A 284 -10.26 -5.86 1.98
C HIS A 284 -11.39 -5.19 2.79
N TYR A 285 -11.40 -5.33 4.11
CA TYR A 285 -12.39 -4.66 4.95
C TYR A 285 -12.23 -3.14 4.95
N SER A 286 -11.00 -2.64 4.81
CA SER A 286 -10.75 -1.21 4.61
C SER A 286 -11.34 -0.70 3.28
N ALA A 287 -11.24 -1.50 2.22
CA ALA A 287 -11.85 -1.21 0.91
C ALA A 287 -13.39 -1.18 1.00
N LEU A 288 -14.01 -2.14 1.68
CA LEU A 288 -15.46 -2.17 1.92
C LEU A 288 -15.93 -0.98 2.75
N ILE A 289 -15.17 -0.60 3.80
CA ILE A 289 -15.47 0.61 4.59
C ILE A 289 -15.49 1.84 3.67
N TYR A 290 -14.52 1.98 2.76
CA TYR A 290 -14.51 3.09 1.80
C TYR A 290 -15.68 3.05 0.82
N LEU A 291 -15.99 1.89 0.25
CA LEU A 291 -17.15 1.71 -0.62
C LEU A 291 -18.43 2.23 0.06
N TYR A 292 -18.68 1.78 1.28
CA TYR A 292 -19.86 2.18 2.03
C TYR A 292 -19.84 3.65 2.45
N ARG A 293 -18.68 4.17 2.89
CA ARG A 293 -18.57 5.53 3.44
C ARG A 293 -18.51 6.62 2.38
N VAL A 294 -17.76 6.38 1.31
CA VAL A 294 -17.44 7.39 0.30
C VAL A 294 -18.35 7.25 -0.92
N ILE A 295 -18.45 6.04 -1.46
CA ILE A 295 -19.24 5.82 -2.68
C ILE A 295 -20.74 5.81 -2.37
N CYS A 296 -21.15 5.05 -1.36
CA CYS A 296 -22.56 4.93 -0.95
C CYS A 296 -23.02 6.03 0.02
N GLY A 297 -22.11 6.85 0.55
CA GLY A 297 -22.44 7.96 1.44
C GLY A 297 -23.01 7.56 2.81
N LEU A 298 -22.74 6.34 3.29
CA LEU A 298 -23.30 5.84 4.54
C LEU A 298 -22.62 6.49 5.77
N PRO A 299 -23.36 6.74 6.87
CA PRO A 299 -22.79 7.27 8.10
C PRO A 299 -21.83 6.26 8.74
N PRO A 300 -20.89 6.69 9.60
CA PRO A 300 -19.84 5.80 10.11
C PRO A 300 -20.40 4.71 11.01
N ARG A 301 -21.51 4.98 11.69
CA ARG A 301 -22.23 4.04 12.55
C ARG A 301 -23.22 3.15 11.80
N HIS A 302 -23.29 3.25 10.47
CA HIS A 302 -24.15 2.37 9.68
C HIS A 302 -23.76 0.91 9.89
N ARG A 303 -24.76 0.01 9.92
CA ARG A 303 -24.55 -1.42 10.21
C ARG A 303 -23.51 -2.05 9.28
N LEU A 304 -23.59 -1.80 7.97
CA LEU A 304 -22.61 -2.33 7.00
C LEU A 304 -21.19 -1.85 7.29
N VAL A 305 -21.01 -0.57 7.63
CA VAL A 305 -19.68 -0.03 7.98
C VAL A 305 -19.17 -0.71 9.25
N GLN A 306 -19.98 -0.75 10.31
CA GLN A 306 -19.58 -1.32 11.59
C GLN A 306 -19.34 -2.82 11.53
N THR A 307 -20.09 -3.57 10.71
CA THR A 307 -19.80 -4.99 10.46
C THR A 307 -18.39 -5.18 9.88
N ASN A 308 -18.02 -4.39 8.88
CA ASN A 308 -16.67 -4.47 8.28
C ASN A 308 -15.57 -3.97 9.22
N VAL A 309 -15.86 -3.00 10.09
CA VAL A 309 -14.94 -2.59 11.18
C VAL A 309 -14.66 -3.75 12.12
N GLN A 310 -15.69 -4.47 12.59
CA GLN A 310 -15.51 -5.59 13.51
C GLN A 310 -14.77 -6.77 12.86
N LEU A 311 -15.09 -7.09 11.61
CA LEU A 311 -14.38 -8.15 10.87
C LEU A 311 -12.91 -7.76 10.61
N GLY A 312 -12.66 -6.50 10.25
CA GLY A 312 -11.31 -5.98 10.08
C GLY A 312 -10.47 -6.02 11.36
N LEU A 313 -11.07 -5.66 12.50
CA LEU A 313 -10.41 -5.77 13.82
C LEU A 313 -10.07 -7.22 14.17
N ALA A 314 -10.96 -8.17 13.85
CA ALA A 314 -10.69 -9.59 14.07
C ALA A 314 -9.49 -10.07 13.23
N CYS A 315 -9.40 -9.66 11.96
CA CYS A 315 -8.25 -9.96 11.11
C CYS A 315 -6.95 -9.35 11.64
N ILE A 316 -6.97 -8.08 12.02
CA ILE A 316 -5.80 -7.41 12.63
C ILE A 316 -5.37 -8.12 13.92
N GLY A 317 -6.34 -8.51 14.75
CA GLY A 317 -6.08 -9.26 15.99
C GLY A 317 -5.49 -10.65 15.77
N ALA A 318 -5.74 -11.27 14.61
CA ALA A 318 -5.21 -12.58 14.25
C ALA A 318 -3.77 -12.54 13.72
N ILE A 319 -3.26 -11.37 13.33
CA ILE A 319 -1.86 -11.22 12.89
C ILE A 319 -0.95 -11.38 14.11
N SER A 320 0.05 -12.26 14.01
CA SER A 320 1.02 -12.50 15.07
C SER A 320 2.01 -11.34 15.21
N ASP A 321 2.25 -10.93 16.46
CA ASP A 321 3.22 -9.89 16.86
C ASP A 321 4.68 -10.28 16.57
N GLU A 322 4.94 -11.54 16.24
CA GLU A 322 6.29 -12.03 15.91
C GLU A 322 6.59 -11.88 14.41
N THR A 323 5.58 -11.53 13.61
CA THR A 323 5.72 -11.49 12.15
C THR A 323 5.90 -10.08 11.62
N LYS A 324 6.52 -9.98 10.46
CA LYS A 324 6.65 -8.70 9.72
C LYS A 324 5.34 -8.25 9.07
N ALA A 325 4.30 -9.11 9.04
CA ALA A 325 3.02 -8.78 8.43
C ALA A 325 2.32 -7.64 9.18
N GLN A 326 2.45 -7.58 10.52
CA GLN A 326 1.86 -6.51 11.33
C GLN A 326 2.37 -5.12 10.89
N ASN A 327 3.63 -5.01 10.49
CA ASN A 327 4.26 -3.74 10.10
C ASN A 327 3.66 -3.15 8.82
N CYS A 328 2.93 -3.97 8.06
CA CYS A 328 2.29 -3.59 6.81
C CYS A 328 0.77 -3.37 6.98
N ALA A 329 0.29 -3.31 8.22
CA ALA A 329 -1.12 -3.13 8.55
C ALA A 329 -1.43 -1.68 8.98
N ILE A 330 -0.54 -0.71 8.74
CA ILE A 330 -0.71 0.67 9.22
C ILE A 330 -1.91 1.31 8.53
N PHE A 331 -2.07 1.11 7.22
CA PHE A 331 -3.24 1.62 6.50
C PHE A 331 -4.56 1.00 6.99
N PRO A 332 -4.71 -0.35 7.05
CA PRO A 332 -5.91 -0.94 7.63
C PRO A 332 -6.20 -0.50 9.07
N LEU A 333 -5.18 -0.44 9.93
CA LEU A 333 -5.31 0.05 11.31
C LEU A 333 -5.86 1.48 11.36
N TYR A 334 -5.41 2.36 10.47
CA TYR A 334 -5.92 3.71 10.38
C TYR A 334 -7.38 3.74 9.94
N ILE A 335 -7.73 3.09 8.83
CA ILE A 335 -9.11 3.12 8.30
C ILE A 335 -10.10 2.49 9.28
N ILE A 336 -9.78 1.29 9.80
CA ILE A 336 -10.64 0.56 10.74
C ILE A 336 -10.70 1.31 12.09
N GLY A 337 -9.56 1.79 12.59
CA GLY A 337 -9.46 2.56 13.83
C GLY A 337 -10.27 3.85 13.78
N ALA A 338 -10.23 4.57 12.65
CA ALA A 338 -10.98 5.82 12.47
C ALA A 338 -12.50 5.60 12.58
N HIS A 339 -12.97 4.41 12.23
CA HIS A 339 -14.38 4.02 12.27
C HIS A 339 -14.76 3.19 13.50
N THR A 340 -13.87 3.11 14.49
CA THR A 340 -14.08 2.36 15.74
C THR A 340 -14.61 3.24 16.85
N PHE A 341 -15.73 2.84 17.46
CA PHE A 341 -16.42 3.60 18.51
C PHE A 341 -16.35 2.97 19.91
N MET A 342 -15.91 1.72 20.01
CA MET A 342 -15.84 1.00 21.29
C MET A 342 -14.42 1.10 21.87
N ASP A 343 -14.32 1.40 23.16
CA ASP A 343 -13.02 1.67 23.81
C ASP A 343 -12.08 0.46 23.80
N ASN A 344 -12.62 -0.76 23.97
CA ASN A 344 -11.84 -2.00 23.85
C ASN A 344 -11.17 -2.15 22.47
N SER A 345 -11.88 -1.75 21.42
CA SER A 345 -11.44 -1.85 20.04
C SER A 345 -10.43 -0.74 19.71
N ARG A 346 -10.64 0.47 20.26
CA ARG A 346 -9.68 1.58 20.17
C ARG A 346 -8.35 1.21 20.86
N GLN A 347 -8.44 0.58 22.03
CA GLN A 347 -7.28 0.09 22.76
C GLN A 347 -6.49 -0.94 21.95
N LEU A 348 -7.16 -1.93 21.35
CA LEU A 348 -6.52 -2.91 20.47
C LEU A 348 -5.76 -2.23 19.31
N VAL A 349 -6.38 -1.24 18.66
CA VAL A 349 -5.74 -0.50 17.56
C VAL A 349 -4.49 0.24 18.04
N LEU A 350 -4.56 0.91 19.21
CA LEU A 350 -3.40 1.61 19.78
C LEU A 350 -2.27 0.65 20.15
N GLU A 351 -2.58 -0.48 20.79
CA GLU A 351 -1.59 -1.49 21.17
C GLU A 351 -0.83 -2.02 19.94
N ARG A 352 -1.56 -2.31 18.85
CA ARG A 352 -0.94 -2.75 17.59
C ARG A 352 -0.08 -1.66 16.95
N LEU A 353 -0.55 -0.42 16.89
CA LEU A 353 0.25 0.70 16.37
C LEU A 353 1.50 0.97 17.22
N GLN A 354 1.40 0.82 18.55
CA GLN A 354 2.53 0.96 19.46
C GLN A 354 3.57 -0.16 19.26
N SER A 355 3.12 -1.41 19.05
CA SER A 355 4.01 -2.53 18.70
C SER A 355 4.76 -2.27 17.38
N ILE A 356 4.03 -1.82 16.35
CA ILE A 356 4.62 -1.44 15.06
C ILE A 356 5.63 -0.29 15.24
N TYR A 357 5.28 0.73 16.01
CA TYR A 357 6.19 1.85 16.27
C TYR A 357 7.45 1.43 17.02
N ALA A 358 7.34 0.53 18.01
CA ALA A 358 8.49 -0.01 18.73
C ALA A 358 9.47 -0.73 17.80
N THR A 359 8.96 -1.31 16.72
CA THR A 359 9.76 -2.01 15.69
C THR A 359 10.32 -1.07 14.63
N LEU A 360 9.48 -0.24 14.01
CA LEU A 360 9.84 0.56 12.84
C LEU A 360 10.39 1.96 13.18
N GLN A 361 9.91 2.57 14.27
CA GLN A 361 10.19 3.96 14.65
C GLN A 361 9.87 5.00 13.57
N PHE A 362 8.90 4.70 12.71
CA PHE A 362 8.42 5.60 11.66
C PHE A 362 7.55 6.72 12.21
N GLN A 363 7.77 7.94 11.71
CA GLN A 363 6.97 9.09 12.11
C GLN A 363 5.53 9.00 11.57
N SER A 364 5.31 8.34 10.43
CA SER A 364 3.97 8.03 9.92
C SER A 364 3.11 7.29 10.93
N VAL A 365 3.68 6.33 11.68
CA VAL A 365 2.95 5.59 12.73
C VAL A 365 2.56 6.53 13.88
N VAL A 366 3.46 7.42 14.30
CA VAL A 366 3.15 8.46 15.30
C VAL A 366 2.02 9.36 14.80
N SER A 367 2.08 9.77 13.53
CA SER A 367 1.02 10.55 12.91
C SER A 367 -0.32 9.83 12.92
N VAL A 368 -0.36 8.53 12.64
CA VAL A 368 -1.59 7.73 12.68
C VAL A 368 -2.14 7.66 14.11
N ILE A 369 -1.28 7.39 15.11
CA ILE A 369 -1.69 7.36 16.52
C ILE A 369 -2.29 8.70 16.94
N SER A 370 -1.60 9.81 16.66
CA SER A 370 -2.09 11.14 17.02
C SER A 370 -3.39 11.49 16.29
N ALA A 371 -3.51 11.15 15.01
CA ALA A 371 -4.73 11.37 14.23
C ALA A 371 -5.93 10.62 14.81
N LEU A 372 -5.76 9.34 15.16
CA LEU A 372 -6.83 8.52 15.73
C LEU A 372 -7.26 9.02 17.11
N GLN A 373 -6.30 9.33 17.99
CA GLN A 373 -6.59 9.86 19.33
C GLN A 373 -7.34 11.20 19.26
N ALA A 374 -6.91 12.10 18.36
CA ALA A 374 -7.61 13.36 18.12
C ALA A 374 -9.03 13.13 17.56
N LEU A 375 -9.18 12.18 16.64
CA LEU A 375 -10.47 11.85 16.03
C LEU A 375 -11.46 11.28 17.05
N TRP A 376 -11.05 10.34 17.91
CA TRP A 376 -11.93 9.68 18.87
C TRP A 376 -12.51 10.61 19.94
N GLY A 377 -11.84 11.73 20.22
CA GLY A 377 -12.34 12.80 21.08
C GLY A 377 -13.13 13.89 20.34
N SER A 378 -13.29 13.78 19.02
CA SER A 378 -13.83 14.83 18.16
C SER A 378 -15.18 14.44 17.56
N VAL A 379 -16.07 15.43 17.41
CA VAL A 379 -17.32 15.29 16.65
C VAL A 379 -17.09 14.93 15.18
N GLN A 380 -15.87 15.14 14.68
CA GLN A 380 -15.49 14.81 13.31
C GLN A 380 -15.46 13.31 13.04
N GLN A 381 -15.41 12.45 14.08
CA GLN A 381 -15.50 11.01 13.91
C GLN A 381 -16.82 10.59 13.24
N ASP A 382 -17.92 11.26 13.57
CA ASP A 382 -19.23 11.02 12.96
C ASP A 382 -19.38 11.74 11.60
N GLY A 383 -18.37 12.50 11.17
CA GLY A 383 -18.38 13.33 9.98
C GLY A 383 -18.17 12.56 8.66
N PRO A 384 -18.15 13.30 7.53
CA PRO A 384 -17.83 12.74 6.22
C PRO A 384 -16.34 12.33 6.13
N TRP A 385 -16.03 11.45 5.17
CA TRP A 385 -14.68 10.89 4.99
C TRP A 385 -13.55 11.92 4.99
N HIS A 386 -13.71 13.03 4.27
CA HIS A 386 -12.68 14.07 4.17
C HIS A 386 -12.37 14.76 5.51
N LYS A 387 -13.31 14.78 6.48
CA LYS A 387 -13.05 15.30 7.83
C LYS A 387 -12.31 14.29 8.70
N VAL A 388 -12.62 13.01 8.52
CA VAL A 388 -11.89 11.91 9.16
C VAL A 388 -10.44 11.88 8.67
N SER A 389 -10.23 11.99 7.36
CA SER A 389 -8.89 11.95 6.77
C SER A 389 -8.06 13.21 6.98
N ALA A 390 -8.69 14.37 7.20
CA ALA A 390 -7.99 15.61 7.52
C ALA A 390 -7.21 15.57 8.86
N GLN A 391 -7.47 14.58 9.73
CA GLN A 391 -6.71 14.38 10.96
C GLN A 391 -5.35 13.73 10.71
N LEU A 392 -5.20 12.99 9.61
CA LEU A 392 -3.90 12.41 9.24
C LEU A 392 -2.99 13.51 8.72
N ASN A 393 -1.72 13.49 9.14
CA ASN A 393 -0.74 14.40 8.58
C ASN A 393 -0.71 14.21 7.05
N PRO A 394 -0.90 15.28 6.28
CA PRO A 394 -1.04 15.15 4.84
C PRO A 394 0.27 14.72 4.15
N SER A 395 1.39 14.72 4.87
CA SER A 395 2.68 14.19 4.42
C SER A 395 2.90 12.74 4.86
N ALA A 396 1.99 12.13 5.62
CA ALA A 396 2.18 10.74 6.06
C ALA A 396 1.77 9.76 4.95
N LEU A 397 2.71 8.92 4.55
CA LEU A 397 2.41 7.69 3.81
C LEU A 397 2.09 6.59 4.82
N ILE A 398 1.07 5.81 4.52
CA ILE A 398 0.64 4.67 5.34
C ILE A 398 0.38 3.48 4.44
N LEU A 399 0.89 2.33 4.84
CA LEU A 399 0.73 1.07 4.14
C LEU A 399 0.35 -0.03 5.12
#